data_AF-A0A662H4S9-F1
#
_entry.id   AF-A0A662H4S9-F1
#
_cell.length_a   1.000
_cell.length_b   1.000
_cell.length_c   1.000
_cell.angle_alpha   90.00
_cell.angle_beta   90.00
_cell.angle_gamma   90.00
#
_symmetry.space_group_name_H-M   'P 1'
#
loop_
_entity.id
_entity.type
_entity.pdbx_description
1 polymer ?
#
loop_
_entity_poly.entity_id
_entity_poly.type
_entity_poly.pdbx_seq_one_letter_code
_entity_poly.pdbx_strand_id
1 'polypeptide(L)'
;MIPVRELSRKPRAPIMTWMLISVNVVVFLYFYLQGYEVFEQAIWTLGLIPWSILKGERLYTMITSMFMHGSFEHLLGNMLYLYVFGPGVENRLGRTRFLGLYVASGILADIMHILMEALFSEPIVVYGPFGYSVIDPLKIPCVGASGAISGILGAYLVLMPNAMLDILTAIGPFPVVVRVPAIAF
;
A
#
# COMPACT_ATOMS: atom_id res chain seq x y z
N MET A 1 3.98 2.36 -14.32
CA MET A 1 4.07 3.82 -14.55
C MET A 1 4.45 4.47 -13.23
N ILE A 2 5.57 5.20 -13.17
CA ILE A 2 6.09 5.79 -11.93
C ILE A 2 5.72 7.28 -11.93
N PRO A 3 4.88 7.76 -11.01
CA PRO A 3 4.55 9.18 -10.95
C PRO A 3 5.75 9.98 -10.44
N VAL A 4 6.06 11.11 -11.08
CA VAL A 4 7.22 11.95 -10.75
C VAL A 4 6.78 13.22 -10.03
N ARG A 5 5.74 13.90 -10.54
CA ARG A 5 5.32 15.21 -10.02
C ARG A 5 3.88 15.56 -10.42
N GLU A 6 3.21 16.27 -9.52
CA GLU A 6 2.00 17.06 -9.81
C GLU A 6 2.36 18.56 -9.95
N LEU A 7 1.79 19.24 -10.94
CA LEU A 7 2.08 20.64 -11.26
C LEU A 7 0.96 21.63 -10.86
N SER A 8 -0.03 21.22 -10.07
CA SER A 8 -1.16 22.09 -9.71
C SER A 8 -0.88 23.01 -8.49
N ARG A 9 -1.56 24.18 -8.44
CA ARG A 9 -1.20 25.37 -7.63
C ARG A 9 -1.22 25.12 -6.11
N LYS A 10 -0.13 25.59 -5.47
CA LYS A 10 0.21 25.60 -4.03
C LYS A 10 -1.00 25.48 -3.07
N PRO A 11 -1.09 24.41 -2.28
CA PRO A 11 -2.10 24.34 -1.24
C PRO A 11 -1.49 24.14 0.16
N ARG A 12 -2.36 24.11 1.18
CA ARG A 12 -2.02 23.98 2.61
C ARG A 12 -1.04 22.82 2.83
N ALA A 13 -0.18 22.97 3.85
CA ALA A 13 0.78 21.93 4.21
C ALA A 13 0.04 20.59 4.40
N PRO A 14 0.41 19.52 3.64
CA PRO A 14 -0.26 18.23 3.65
C PRO A 14 0.19 17.43 4.88
N ILE A 15 -0.30 17.83 6.05
CA ILE A 15 0.14 17.31 7.34
C ILE A 15 -0.19 15.82 7.47
N MET A 16 -1.37 15.39 7.03
CA MET A 16 -1.76 13.97 7.15
C MET A 16 -0.94 13.10 6.22
N THR A 17 -0.68 13.57 5.00
CA THR A 17 0.18 12.88 4.04
C THR A 17 1.58 12.66 4.64
N TRP A 18 2.21 13.72 5.14
CA TRP A 18 3.54 13.61 5.75
C TRP A 18 3.54 12.81 7.04
N MET A 19 2.49 12.92 7.86
CA MET A 19 2.33 12.09 9.06
C MET A 19 2.31 10.60 8.69
N LEU A 20 1.46 10.19 7.74
CA LEU A 20 1.38 8.81 7.30
C LEU A 20 2.70 8.32 6.72
N ILE A 21 3.35 9.13 5.88
CA ILE A 21 4.69 8.79 5.36
C ILE A 21 5.67 8.58 6.51
N SER A 22 5.70 9.51 7.47
CA SER A 22 6.63 9.46 8.60
C SER A 22 6.40 8.23 9.47
N VAL A 23 5.14 7.91 9.78
CA VAL A 23 4.80 6.71 10.57
C VAL A 23 5.25 5.44 9.85
N ASN A 24 4.96 5.29 8.55
CA ASN A 24 5.37 4.13 7.77
C ASN A 24 6.90 3.97 7.73
N VAL A 25 7.62 5.06 7.48
CA VAL A 25 9.09 5.06 7.45
C VAL A 25 9.67 4.71 8.83
N VAL A 26 9.14 5.30 9.91
CA VAL A 26 9.62 5.05 11.27
C VAL A 26 9.35 3.60 11.69
N VAL A 27 8.16 3.06 11.43
CA VAL A 27 7.81 1.66 11.75
C VAL A 27 8.71 0.70 10.99
N PHE A 28 8.91 0.93 9.68
CA PHE A 28 9.80 0.09 8.88
C PHE A 28 11.24 0.14 9.39
N LEU A 29 11.82 1.33 9.57
CA LEU A 29 13.20 1.48 10.04
C LEU A 29 13.38 0.90 11.44
N TYR A 30 12.39 1.07 12.33
CA TYR A 30 12.44 0.53 13.69
C TYR A 30 12.63 -0.99 13.69
N PHE A 31 11.84 -1.75 12.93
CA PHE A 31 11.98 -3.20 12.88
C PHE A 31 13.17 -3.64 12.01
N TYR A 32 13.40 -2.97 10.88
CA TYR A 32 14.48 -3.33 9.95
C TYR A 32 15.86 -3.22 10.60
N LEU A 33 16.11 -2.14 11.37
CA LEU A 33 17.40 -1.91 12.03
C LEU A 33 17.69 -2.86 13.20
N GLN A 34 16.70 -3.63 13.65
CA GLN A 34 16.88 -4.65 14.71
C GLN A 34 17.34 -6.00 14.17
N GLY A 35 17.46 -6.15 12.85
CA GLY A 35 17.93 -7.37 12.21
C GLY A 35 16.81 -8.23 11.62
N TYR A 36 17.20 -9.18 10.79
CA TYR A 36 16.29 -9.97 9.96
C TYR A 36 15.24 -10.74 10.77
N GLU A 37 15.64 -11.43 11.84
CA GLU A 37 14.73 -12.24 12.65
C GLU A 37 13.62 -11.40 13.29
N VAL A 38 13.97 -10.24 13.88
CA VAL A 38 13.00 -9.32 14.50
C VAL A 38 12.08 -8.72 13.44
N PHE A 39 12.63 -8.35 12.29
CA PHE A 39 11.87 -7.80 11.17
C PHE A 39 10.86 -8.83 10.63
N GLU A 40 11.29 -10.08 10.41
CA GLU A 40 10.43 -11.16 9.97
C GLU A 40 9.33 -11.46 11.00
N GLN A 41 9.69 -11.56 12.28
CA GLN A 41 8.73 -11.77 13.36
C GLN A 41 7.70 -10.64 13.44
N ALA A 42 8.11 -9.39 13.20
CA ALA A 42 7.20 -8.25 13.16
C ALA A 42 6.21 -8.36 11.99
N ILE A 43 6.64 -8.81 10.80
CA ILE A 43 5.73 -9.08 9.67
C ILE A 43 4.70 -10.14 10.05
N TRP A 44 5.12 -11.25 10.65
CA TRP A 44 4.21 -12.31 11.08
C TRP A 44 3.25 -11.88 12.20
N THR A 45 3.65 -10.93 13.04
CA THR A 45 2.88 -10.47 14.22
C THR A 45 1.95 -9.29 13.89
N LEU A 46 2.37 -8.37 13.04
CA LEU A 46 1.64 -7.14 12.72
C LEU A 46 1.01 -7.15 11.33
N GLY A 47 1.40 -8.10 10.46
CA GLY A 47 0.74 -8.34 9.19
C GLY A 47 -0.59 -9.04 9.33
N LEU A 48 -1.47 -8.81 8.36
CA LEU A 48 -2.78 -9.43 8.28
C LEU A 48 -2.62 -10.86 7.79
N ILE A 49 -3.06 -11.83 8.58
CA ILE A 49 -3.15 -13.23 8.16
C ILE A 49 -4.63 -13.55 7.94
N PRO A 50 -5.09 -13.80 6.69
CA PRO A 50 -6.51 -14.00 6.38
C PRO A 50 -7.17 -15.08 7.24
N TRP A 51 -6.47 -16.18 7.48
CA TRP A 51 -6.92 -17.26 8.35
C TRP A 51 -7.23 -16.81 9.78
N SER A 52 -6.42 -15.91 10.36
CA SER A 52 -6.67 -15.37 11.70
C SER A 52 -7.91 -14.47 11.72
N ILE A 53 -8.07 -13.61 10.72
CA ILE A 53 -9.22 -12.70 10.63
C ILE A 53 -10.53 -13.48 10.44
N LEU A 54 -10.53 -14.51 9.58
CA LEU A 54 -11.70 -15.37 9.37
C LEU A 54 -12.15 -16.09 10.65
N LYS A 55 -11.23 -16.32 11.60
CA LYS A 55 -11.54 -16.87 12.93
C LYS A 55 -11.97 -15.82 13.96
N GLY A 56 -12.01 -14.54 13.58
CA GLY A 56 -12.26 -13.43 14.51
C GLY A 56 -11.08 -13.09 15.42
N GLU A 57 -9.89 -13.61 15.11
CA GLU A 57 -8.67 -13.35 15.87
C GLU A 57 -7.87 -12.21 15.25
N ARG A 58 -7.05 -11.52 16.06
CA ARG A 58 -6.07 -10.53 15.59
C ARG A 58 -6.64 -9.44 14.69
N LEU A 59 -7.89 -9.03 14.87
CA LEU A 59 -8.55 -8.00 14.03
C LEU A 59 -7.80 -6.66 13.95
N TYR A 60 -6.96 -6.35 14.94
CA TYR A 60 -6.08 -5.18 14.91
C TYR A 60 -5.09 -5.21 13.73
N THR A 61 -4.78 -6.39 13.17
CA THR A 61 -3.89 -6.52 12.02
C THR A 61 -4.46 -5.95 10.74
N MET A 62 -5.78 -5.69 10.66
CA MET A 62 -6.38 -4.94 9.55
C MET A 62 -5.98 -3.46 9.54
N ILE A 63 -5.44 -2.96 10.65
CA ILE A 63 -4.89 -1.61 10.75
C ILE A 63 -3.37 -1.66 10.74
N THR A 64 -2.75 -2.57 11.51
CA THR A 64 -1.29 -2.60 11.61
C THR A 64 -0.64 -3.08 10.31
N SER A 65 -1.30 -3.94 9.51
CA SER A 65 -0.83 -4.36 8.18
C SER A 65 -0.52 -3.16 7.28
N MET A 66 -1.36 -2.11 7.36
CA MET A 66 -1.27 -0.89 6.57
C MET A 66 0.02 -0.09 6.83
N PHE A 67 0.71 -0.37 7.94
CA PHE A 67 1.95 0.31 8.33
C PHE A 67 3.20 -0.58 8.26
N MET A 68 3.02 -1.87 7.97
CA MET A 68 4.11 -2.82 7.79
C MET A 68 4.51 -2.90 6.31
N HIS A 69 5.80 -3.11 6.03
CA HIS A 69 6.31 -3.27 4.68
C HIS A 69 7.36 -4.39 4.67
N GLY A 70 7.30 -5.26 3.65
CA GLY A 70 8.18 -6.43 3.56
C GLY A 70 9.60 -6.15 3.03
N SER A 71 9.81 -5.00 2.39
CA SER A 71 11.10 -4.62 1.80
C SER A 71 11.22 -3.12 1.54
N PHE A 72 12.43 -2.66 1.20
CA PHE A 72 12.70 -1.25 0.90
C PHE A 72 11.96 -0.77 -0.34
N GLU A 73 11.98 -1.55 -1.42
CA GLU A 73 11.29 -1.23 -2.67
C GLU A 73 9.77 -1.18 -2.47
N HIS A 74 9.22 -2.04 -1.62
CA HIS A 74 7.81 -2.01 -1.24
C HIS A 74 7.46 -0.72 -0.48
N LEU A 75 8.25 -0.35 0.52
CA LEU A 75 8.08 0.92 1.24
C LEU A 75 8.21 2.13 0.29
N LEU A 76 9.28 2.17 -0.50
CA LEU A 76 9.57 3.28 -1.41
C LEU A 76 8.44 3.49 -2.42
N GLY A 77 7.92 2.41 -3.01
CA GLY A 77 6.80 2.47 -3.94
C GLY A 77 5.55 3.09 -3.31
N ASN A 78 5.16 2.60 -2.13
CA ASN A 78 4.00 3.13 -1.40
C ASN A 78 4.19 4.61 -1.03
N MET A 79 5.35 4.97 -0.48
CA MET A 79 5.60 6.35 -0.07
C MET A 79 5.65 7.31 -1.27
N LEU A 80 6.16 6.86 -2.43
CA LEU A 80 6.15 7.64 -3.66
C LEU A 80 4.71 7.94 -4.11
N TYR A 81 3.84 6.94 -4.18
CA TYR A 81 2.45 7.15 -4.57
C TYR A 81 1.72 8.06 -3.57
N LEU A 82 1.90 7.82 -2.27
CA LEU A 82 1.29 8.66 -1.25
C LEU A 82 1.81 10.10 -1.30
N TYR A 83 3.11 10.30 -1.57
CA TYR A 83 3.73 11.61 -1.72
C TYR A 83 3.19 12.38 -2.93
N VAL A 84 3.01 11.72 -4.07
CA VAL A 84 2.49 12.36 -5.29
C VAL A 84 1.00 12.66 -5.14
N PHE A 85 0.19 11.69 -4.78
CA PHE A 85 -1.28 11.81 -4.85
C PHE A 85 -1.93 12.30 -3.56
N GLY A 86 -1.31 12.04 -2.41
CA GLY A 86 -1.83 12.39 -1.09
C GLY A 86 -2.12 13.88 -0.91
N PRO A 87 -1.18 14.81 -1.22
CA PRO A 87 -1.38 16.23 -0.98
C PRO A 87 -2.59 16.80 -1.75
N GLY A 88 -2.78 16.43 -3.01
CA GLY A 88 -3.92 16.90 -3.80
C GLY A 88 -5.25 16.49 -3.18
N VAL A 89 -5.38 15.23 -2.76
CA VAL A 89 -6.59 14.70 -2.13
C VAL A 89 -6.81 15.30 -0.74
N GLU A 90 -5.77 15.39 0.09
CA GLU A 90 -5.86 16.01 1.43
C GLU A 90 -6.34 17.45 1.35
N ASN A 91 -5.89 18.20 0.35
CA ASN A 91 -6.29 19.58 0.16
C ASN A 91 -7.72 19.76 -0.30
N ARG A 92 -8.29 18.78 -1.00
CA ARG A 92 -9.70 18.80 -1.42
C ARG A 92 -10.65 18.29 -0.36
N LEU A 93 -10.28 17.23 0.36
CA LEU A 93 -11.15 16.60 1.37
C LEU A 93 -11.01 17.22 2.76
N GLY A 94 -9.84 17.80 3.07
CA GLY A 94 -9.43 18.16 4.42
C GLY A 94 -8.88 16.96 5.19
N ARG A 95 -8.14 17.25 6.26
CA ARG A 95 -7.35 16.26 7.04
C ARG A 95 -8.16 15.07 7.55
N THR A 96 -9.30 15.33 8.20
CA THR A 96 -10.10 14.27 8.84
C THR A 96 -10.71 13.32 7.81
N ARG A 97 -11.25 13.86 6.71
CA ARG A 97 -11.83 13.04 5.64
C ARG A 97 -10.77 12.29 4.85
N PHE A 98 -9.60 12.89 4.65
CA PHE A 98 -8.45 12.22 4.06
C PHE A 98 -7.99 11.01 4.89
N LEU A 99 -7.84 11.17 6.21
CA LEU A 99 -7.48 10.06 7.09
C LEU A 99 -8.57 8.99 7.12
N GLY A 100 -9.84 9.40 7.19
CA GLY A 100 -10.98 8.47 7.10
C GLY A 100 -10.99 7.67 5.80
N LEU A 101 -10.72 8.33 4.67
CA LEU A 101 -10.59 7.68 3.37
C LEU A 101 -9.43 6.68 3.36
N TYR A 102 -8.25 7.07 3.86
CA TYR A 102 -7.09 6.17 3.94
C TYR A 102 -7.41 4.90 4.73
N VAL A 103 -7.94 5.04 5.95
CA VAL A 103 -8.27 3.89 6.81
C VAL A 103 -9.39 3.04 6.21
N ALA A 104 -10.48 3.67 5.74
CA ALA A 104 -11.60 2.93 5.16
C ALA A 104 -11.20 2.15 3.91
N SER A 105 -10.38 2.74 3.03
CA SER A 105 -9.86 2.07 1.84
C SER A 105 -8.90 0.92 2.19
N GLY A 106 -8.06 1.07 3.22
CA GLY A 106 -7.21 -0.02 3.70
C GLY A 106 -8.02 -1.20 4.22
N ILE A 107 -8.98 -0.95 5.13
CA ILE A 107 -9.88 -1.99 5.65
C ILE A 107 -10.68 -2.66 4.52
N LEU A 108 -11.20 -1.88 3.57
CA LEU A 108 -11.93 -2.43 2.43
C LEU A 108 -11.03 -3.30 1.56
N ALA A 109 -9.80 -2.87 1.29
CA ALA A 109 -8.83 -3.66 0.56
C ALA A 109 -8.50 -4.96 1.28
N ASP A 110 -8.33 -4.93 2.60
CA ASP A 110 -8.10 -6.12 3.43
C ASP A 110 -9.27 -7.10 3.35
N ILE A 111 -10.51 -6.61 3.45
CA ILE A 111 -11.72 -7.44 3.30
C ILE A 111 -11.77 -8.07 1.91
N MET A 112 -11.52 -7.28 0.86
CA MET A 112 -11.51 -7.79 -0.51
C MET A 112 -10.39 -8.80 -0.72
N HIS A 113 -9.20 -8.58 -0.16
CA HIS A 113 -8.08 -9.50 -0.22
C HIS A 113 -8.42 -10.83 0.46
N ILE A 114 -8.94 -10.81 1.70
CA ILE A 114 -9.41 -12.01 2.40
C ILE A 114 -10.48 -12.75 1.60
N LEU A 115 -11.46 -12.01 1.04
CA LEU A 115 -12.53 -12.59 0.24
C LEU A 115 -11.97 -13.28 -1.01
N MET A 116 -11.04 -12.62 -1.71
CA MET A 116 -10.43 -13.17 -2.91
C MET A 116 -9.62 -14.43 -2.61
N GLU A 117 -8.85 -14.43 -1.51
CA GLU A 117 -8.11 -15.62 -1.11
C GLU A 117 -9.03 -16.76 -0.69
N ALA A 118 -10.05 -16.48 0.12
CA ALA A 118 -10.97 -17.49 0.61
C ALA A 118 -11.84 -18.12 -0.49
N LEU A 119 -12.15 -17.37 -1.55
CA LEU A 119 -13.04 -17.85 -2.63
C LEU A 119 -12.29 -18.43 -3.83
N PHE A 120 -11.06 -17.98 -4.09
CA PHE A 120 -10.38 -18.28 -5.38
C PHE A 120 -8.97 -18.84 -5.22
N SER A 121 -8.40 -18.91 -4.02
CA SER A 121 -7.03 -19.41 -3.82
C SER A 121 -7.01 -20.83 -3.26
N GLU A 122 -6.24 -21.69 -3.89
CA GLU A 122 -6.03 -23.08 -3.48
C GLU A 122 -4.60 -23.29 -2.94
N PRO A 123 -4.37 -24.19 -1.99
CA PRO A 123 -3.03 -24.51 -1.51
C PRO A 123 -2.12 -25.03 -2.62
N ILE A 124 -0.91 -24.48 -2.71
CA ILE A 124 0.10 -24.88 -3.69
C ILE A 124 0.98 -25.98 -3.08
N VAL A 125 1.07 -27.13 -3.74
CA VAL A 125 1.98 -28.21 -3.36
C VAL A 125 3.23 -28.17 -4.23
N VAL A 126 4.38 -27.95 -3.60
CA VAL A 126 5.69 -27.91 -4.25
C VAL A 126 6.42 -29.23 -3.97
N TYR A 127 6.80 -29.96 -5.03
CA TYR A 127 7.57 -31.20 -4.93
C TYR A 127 9.06 -30.92 -5.14
N GLY A 128 9.91 -31.52 -4.31
CA GLY A 128 11.36 -31.42 -4.42
C GLY A 128 12.05 -32.77 -4.15
N PRO A 129 13.37 -32.85 -4.38
CA PRO A 129 14.14 -34.10 -4.22
C PRO A 129 14.17 -34.63 -2.78
N PHE A 130 13.74 -33.84 -1.79
CA PHE A 130 13.74 -34.19 -0.37
C PHE A 130 12.34 -34.23 0.26
N GLY A 131 11.25 -34.15 -0.52
CA GLY A 131 9.87 -34.18 -0.02
C GLY A 131 8.93 -33.22 -0.73
N TYR A 132 7.82 -32.84 -0.07
CA TYR A 132 6.89 -31.83 -0.56
C TYR A 132 6.64 -30.75 0.48
N SER A 133 6.26 -29.55 0.04
CA SER A 133 5.86 -28.43 0.88
C SER A 133 4.49 -27.91 0.43
N VAL A 134 3.63 -27.54 1.38
CA VAL A 134 2.31 -26.97 1.10
C VAL A 134 2.32 -25.50 1.50
N ILE A 135 2.06 -24.63 0.53
CA ILE A 135 1.93 -23.19 0.72
C ILE A 135 0.43 -22.87 0.68
N ASP A 136 -0.11 -22.45 1.81
CA ASP A 136 -1.50 -22.07 1.97
C ASP A 136 -1.60 -20.53 1.99
N PRO A 137 -2.14 -19.91 0.94
CA PRO A 137 -2.21 -18.45 0.82
C PRO A 137 -2.86 -17.77 2.04
N LEU A 138 -3.89 -18.39 2.62
CA LEU A 138 -4.62 -17.85 3.78
C LEU A 138 -3.74 -17.72 5.04
N LYS A 139 -2.58 -18.37 5.06
CA LYS A 139 -1.63 -18.35 6.19
C LYS A 139 -0.45 -17.42 5.96
N ILE A 140 -0.33 -16.80 4.79
CA ILE A 140 0.77 -15.89 4.47
C ILE A 140 0.39 -14.48 4.96
N PRO A 141 1.27 -13.77 5.70
CA PRO A 141 0.98 -12.42 6.15
C PRO A 141 0.99 -11.43 4.98
N CYS A 142 -0.08 -10.67 4.87
CA CYS A 142 -0.21 -9.52 3.99
C CYS A 142 0.15 -8.23 4.74
N VAL A 143 1.02 -7.43 4.14
CA VAL A 143 1.51 -6.15 4.68
C VAL A 143 1.56 -5.10 3.57
N GLY A 144 1.37 -3.83 3.92
CA GLY A 144 1.57 -2.71 3.02
C GLY A 144 0.44 -1.70 3.05
N ALA A 145 0.78 -0.43 2.82
CA ALA A 145 -0.17 0.68 2.71
C ALA A 145 -0.93 0.72 1.37
N SER A 146 -0.62 -0.19 0.44
CA SER A 146 -1.04 -0.12 -0.97
C SER A 146 -2.56 -0.10 -1.16
N GLY A 147 -3.32 -0.86 -0.35
CA GLY A 147 -4.80 -0.85 -0.40
C GLY A 147 -5.39 0.53 -0.07
N ALA A 148 -4.89 1.16 0.99
CA ALA A 148 -5.29 2.52 1.35
C ALA A 148 -4.86 3.57 0.33
N ILE A 149 -3.62 3.47 -0.16
CA ILE A 149 -3.08 4.37 -1.18
C ILE A 149 -3.85 4.23 -2.49
N SER A 150 -4.32 3.03 -2.85
CA SER A 150 -5.17 2.81 -4.03
C SER A 150 -6.50 3.55 -3.90
N GLY A 151 -7.06 3.64 -2.69
CA GLY A 151 -8.21 4.49 -2.40
C GLY A 151 -7.92 5.98 -2.56
N ILE A 152 -6.75 6.44 -2.11
CA ILE A 152 -6.29 7.82 -2.32
C ILE A 152 -6.10 8.10 -3.83
N LEU A 153 -5.49 7.19 -4.58
CA LEU A 153 -5.34 7.30 -6.02
C LEU A 153 -6.71 7.38 -6.71
N GLY A 154 -7.64 6.47 -6.38
CA GLY A 154 -9.00 6.50 -6.91
C GLY A 154 -9.71 7.84 -6.65
N ALA A 155 -9.59 8.37 -5.43
CA ALA A 155 -10.12 9.70 -5.10
C ALA A 155 -9.41 10.82 -5.89
N TYR A 156 -8.10 10.73 -6.10
CA TYR A 156 -7.35 11.69 -6.91
C TYR A 156 -7.88 11.72 -8.36
N LEU A 157 -8.06 10.55 -8.98
CA LEU A 157 -8.58 10.42 -10.34
C LEU A 157 -9.98 11.02 -10.50
N VAL A 158 -10.85 10.86 -9.49
CA VAL A 158 -12.22 11.40 -9.49
C VAL A 158 -12.24 12.91 -9.22
N LEU A 159 -11.45 13.39 -8.25
CA LEU A 159 -11.49 14.79 -7.82
C LEU A 159 -10.73 15.73 -8.78
N MET A 160 -9.71 15.22 -9.47
CA MET A 160 -8.79 15.99 -10.30
C MET A 160 -8.46 15.29 -11.63
N PRO A 161 -9.47 14.86 -12.42
CA PRO A 161 -9.26 14.04 -13.63
C PRO A 161 -8.39 14.72 -14.69
N ASN A 162 -8.41 16.05 -14.74
CA ASN A 162 -7.65 16.86 -15.70
C ASN A 162 -6.30 17.37 -15.16
N ALA A 163 -5.91 16.98 -13.93
CA ALA A 163 -4.60 17.35 -13.41
C ALA A 163 -3.51 16.63 -14.21
N MET A 164 -2.54 17.38 -14.71
CA MET A 164 -1.45 16.80 -15.51
C MET A 164 -0.40 16.20 -14.60
N LEU A 165 -0.08 14.93 -14.86
CA LEU A 165 0.93 14.16 -14.16
C LEU A 165 2.12 13.94 -15.08
N ASP A 166 3.32 14.16 -14.54
CA ASP A 166 4.55 13.69 -15.18
C ASP A 166 4.78 12.24 -14.74
N ILE A 167 4.72 11.30 -15.69
CA ILE A 167 4.88 9.86 -15.46
C ILE A 167 6.18 9.40 -16.12
N LEU A 168 7.05 8.78 -15.33
CA LEU A 168 8.14 7.96 -15.86
C LEU A 168 7.58 6.60 -16.30
N THR A 169 7.64 6.35 -17.60
CA THR A 169 7.25 5.08 -18.23
C THR A 169 8.37 4.58 -19.15
N ALA A 170 8.20 3.39 -19.72
CA ALA A 170 9.11 2.86 -20.72
C ALA A 170 8.41 2.81 -22.08
N ILE A 171 9.05 3.35 -23.11
CA ILE A 171 8.68 3.10 -24.51
C ILE A 171 9.81 2.26 -25.11
N GLY A 172 9.56 0.95 -25.25
CA GLY A 172 10.62 -0.01 -25.52
C GLY A 172 11.61 -0.11 -24.34
N PRO A 173 12.94 -0.15 -24.57
CA PRO A 173 13.93 -0.21 -23.50
C PRO A 173 14.25 1.16 -22.88
N PHE A 174 13.69 2.26 -23.40
CA PHE A 174 14.08 3.60 -23.00
C PHE A 174 13.14 4.19 -21.94
N PRO A 175 13.67 4.66 -20.80
CA PRO A 175 12.89 5.41 -19.83
C PRO A 175 12.53 6.78 -20.41
N VAL A 176 11.24 7.10 -20.42
CA VAL A 176 10.72 8.38 -20.92
C VAL A 176 9.72 8.95 -19.94
N VAL A 177 9.78 10.27 -19.75
CA VAL A 177 8.79 11.01 -18.97
C VAL A 177 7.72 11.50 -19.93
N VAL A 178 6.53 10.96 -19.79
CA VAL A 178 5.34 11.39 -20.55
C VAL A 178 4.42 12.17 -19.63
N ARG A 179 3.74 13.17 -20.21
CA ARG A 179 2.77 13.96 -19.49
C ARG A 179 1.37 13.56 -19.93
N VAL A 180 0.55 13.13 -18.98
CA VAL A 180 -0.82 12.70 -19.24
C VAL A 180 -1.78 13.33 -18.23
N PRO A 181 -3.06 13.54 -18.58
CA PRO A 181 -4.07 13.89 -17.59
C PRO A 181 -4.26 12.72 -16.62
N ALA A 182 -4.62 13.03 -15.36
CA ALA A 182 -4.77 12.04 -14.31
C ALA A 182 -5.70 10.89 -14.72
N ILE A 183 -6.82 11.18 -15.41
CA ILE A 183 -7.76 10.16 -15.87
C ILE A 183 -7.16 9.13 -16.85
N ALA A 184 -6.00 9.42 -17.45
CA ALA A 184 -5.27 8.54 -18.36
C ALA A 184 -4.03 7.88 -17.70
N PHE A 185 -3.83 8.09 -16.39
CA PHE A 185 -2.84 7.38 -15.58
C PHE A 185 -3.35 5.97 -15.25
#